data_AF-A0A067DXH3-F1
#
_entry.id   AF-A0A067DXH3-F1
#
_cell.length_a   1.000
_cell.length_b   1.000
_cell.length_c   1.000
_cell.angle_alpha   90.00
_cell.angle_beta   90.00
_cell.angle_gamma   90.00
#
_symmetry.space_group_name_H-M   'P 1'
#
loop_
_entity.id
_entity.type
_entity.pdbx_description
1 polymer ?
#
loop_
_entity_poly.entity_id
_entity_poly.type
_entity_poly.pdbx_seq_one_letter_code
_entity_poly.pdbx_strand_id
1 'polypeptide(L)'
;MGAQKKRAAAAAAAARVSEDPDDLARQPLQAILLADSFTTKFRPITLERPKVLLPLVNVPMINYTLAWLEAAGVAEVFVFCCAHSKQVIDYLENSEWFSQPNFTVKTIESHNIISAGDALRLIYEQNVIHGDFVLISGDTVSNMLLTQALQEHKERKKKDNNAVMTMIIKKSKPSPITHQSRLGTDELFMAIDPNTKQLLYYEDKADHSKGTICLDKMLLAENPSISLHNDKQDCYIDICSPEVLSLFTDNFDYQHLRRHFVKGLLLDD
;
A
#
# COMPACT_ATOMS: atom_id res chain seq x y z
N MET A 1 -40.57 -5.94 56.72
CA MET A 1 -40.33 -4.99 55.59
C MET A 1 -38.91 -5.02 55.00
N GLY A 2 -38.11 -6.09 55.19
CA GLY A 2 -36.70 -6.15 54.75
C GLY A 2 -36.39 -7.09 53.56
N ALA A 3 -37.34 -7.89 53.10
CA ALA A 3 -37.08 -8.96 52.11
C ALA A 3 -37.48 -8.61 50.66
N GLN A 4 -38.37 -7.64 50.44
CA GLN A 4 -38.78 -7.21 49.08
C GLN A 4 -37.88 -6.12 48.46
N LYS A 5 -37.15 -5.35 49.28
CA LYS A 5 -36.19 -4.35 48.77
C LYS A 5 -34.89 -4.96 48.22
N LYS A 6 -34.53 -6.19 48.61
CA LYS A 6 -33.33 -6.89 48.09
C LYS A 6 -33.53 -7.54 46.72
N ARG A 7 -34.77 -7.85 46.32
CA ARG A 7 -35.05 -8.42 44.99
C ARG A 7 -35.15 -7.38 43.87
N ALA A 8 -35.54 -6.14 44.19
CA ALA A 8 -35.56 -5.04 43.21
C ALA A 8 -34.15 -4.48 42.93
N ALA A 9 -33.25 -4.47 43.91
CA ALA A 9 -31.86 -4.05 43.73
C ALA A 9 -31.01 -5.07 42.92
N ALA A 10 -31.38 -6.35 42.94
CA ALA A 10 -30.71 -7.39 42.15
C ALA A 10 -31.19 -7.46 40.69
N ALA A 11 -32.36 -6.90 40.37
CA ALA A 11 -32.91 -6.87 39.01
C ALA A 11 -32.49 -5.64 38.19
N ALA A 12 -31.97 -4.58 38.83
CA ALA A 12 -31.46 -3.38 38.16
C ALA A 12 -29.97 -3.48 37.78
N ALA A 13 -29.26 -4.52 38.22
CA ALA A 13 -27.85 -4.76 37.93
C ALA A 13 -27.63 -5.71 36.72
N ALA A 14 -28.68 -6.04 35.98
CA ALA A 14 -28.64 -6.97 34.84
C ALA A 14 -29.08 -6.32 33.51
N ALA A 15 -29.02 -4.99 33.42
CA ALA A 15 -28.92 -4.32 32.12
C ALA A 15 -27.46 -4.48 31.68
N ARG A 16 -27.16 -5.64 31.08
CA ARG A 16 -25.92 -5.88 30.36
C ARG A 16 -25.77 -4.76 29.34
N VAL A 17 -24.82 -3.86 29.61
CA VAL A 17 -24.12 -3.14 28.56
C VAL A 17 -23.59 -4.26 27.65
N SER A 18 -24.20 -4.40 26.49
CA SER A 18 -23.60 -5.14 25.39
C SER A 18 -22.36 -4.36 25.01
N GLU A 19 -21.25 -4.67 25.67
CA GLU A 19 -19.92 -4.30 25.19
C GLU A 19 -19.74 -5.08 23.89
N ASP A 20 -20.12 -4.46 22.77
CA ASP A 20 -19.64 -4.89 21.47
C ASP A 20 -18.10 -4.84 21.55
N PRO A 21 -17.40 -5.95 21.27
CA PRO A 21 -15.94 -5.97 21.29
C PRO A 21 -15.30 -5.05 20.22
N ASP A 22 -16.12 -4.42 19.37
CA ASP A 22 -15.74 -3.58 18.23
C ASP A 22 -15.53 -2.09 18.60
N ASP A 23 -15.87 -1.68 19.82
CA ASP A 23 -15.76 -0.27 20.28
C ASP A 23 -14.48 0.04 21.08
N LEU A 24 -13.69 -0.99 21.43
CA LEU A 24 -12.36 -0.83 22.02
C LEU A 24 -11.32 -0.59 20.91
N ALA A 25 -11.24 0.67 20.50
CA ALA A 25 -10.23 1.28 19.62
C ALA A 25 -10.23 0.78 18.16
N ARG A 26 -11.09 1.39 17.32
CA ARG A 26 -10.76 1.52 15.89
C ARG A 26 -9.45 2.29 15.79
N GLN A 27 -8.34 1.57 15.64
CA GLN A 27 -7.06 2.19 15.30
C GLN A 27 -7.25 3.03 14.03
N PRO A 28 -6.73 4.28 14.00
CA PRO A 28 -6.81 5.12 12.82
C PRO A 28 -6.19 4.39 11.63
N LEU A 29 -6.80 4.49 10.45
CA LEU A 29 -6.19 3.94 9.24
C LEU A 29 -4.94 4.77 8.93
N GLN A 30 -3.79 4.07 8.83
CA GLN A 30 -2.50 4.69 8.57
C GLN A 30 -2.05 4.45 7.13
N ALA A 31 -1.21 5.33 6.61
CA ALA A 31 -0.55 5.15 5.33
C ALA A 31 0.94 5.51 5.41
N ILE A 32 1.75 4.79 4.64
CA ILE A 32 3.13 5.13 4.33
C ILE A 32 3.15 5.67 2.90
N LEU A 33 3.63 6.91 2.74
CA LEU A 33 3.84 7.55 1.45
C LEU A 33 5.34 7.66 1.19
N LEU A 34 5.83 6.94 0.19
CA LEU A 34 7.22 7.03 -0.26
C LEU A 34 7.37 8.25 -1.16
N ALA A 35 7.96 9.33 -0.63
CA ALA A 35 8.18 10.58 -1.37
C ALA A 35 9.36 10.47 -2.35
N ASP A 36 10.29 9.55 -2.10
CA ASP A 36 11.33 9.22 -3.04
C ASP A 36 10.88 8.09 -3.98
N SER A 37 11.27 8.21 -5.25
CA SER A 37 10.92 7.25 -6.30
C SER A 37 12.02 6.22 -6.54
N PHE A 38 13.20 6.40 -5.93
CA PHE A 38 14.36 5.50 -6.06
C PHE A 38 14.71 5.17 -7.53
N THR A 39 14.47 6.11 -8.44
CA THR A 39 14.67 5.95 -9.88
C THR A 39 15.31 7.18 -10.51
N THR A 40 16.01 6.97 -11.62
CA THR A 40 16.66 8.01 -12.42
C THR A 40 15.83 8.44 -13.63
N LYS A 41 14.61 7.90 -13.82
CA LYS A 41 13.75 8.15 -15.00
C LYS A 41 13.51 9.64 -15.28
N PHE A 42 13.49 10.49 -14.25
CA PHE A 42 13.22 11.93 -14.37
C PHE A 42 14.49 12.80 -14.30
N ARG A 43 15.68 12.21 -14.37
CA ARG A 43 16.91 13.00 -14.49
C ARG A 43 16.96 13.66 -15.88
N PRO A 44 17.41 14.92 -15.97
CA PRO A 44 18.13 15.69 -14.95
C PRO A 44 17.24 16.47 -13.95
N ILE A 45 15.93 16.57 -14.17
CA ILE A 45 15.04 17.43 -13.37
C ILE A 45 15.09 17.06 -11.88
N THR A 46 15.12 15.77 -11.57
CA THR A 46 15.17 15.28 -10.19
C THR A 46 16.53 15.47 -9.47
N LEU A 47 17.51 16.11 -10.11
CA LEU A 47 18.75 16.53 -9.45
C LEU A 47 18.57 17.83 -8.64
N GLU A 48 17.55 18.63 -8.98
CA GLU A 48 17.31 19.94 -8.35
C GLU A 48 16.09 19.91 -7.41
N ARG A 49 15.07 19.12 -7.76
CA ARG A 49 13.78 19.06 -7.04
C ARG A 49 13.26 17.62 -6.97
N PRO A 50 12.70 17.16 -5.83
CA PRO A 50 12.18 15.80 -5.73
C PRO A 50 10.95 15.61 -6.62
N LYS A 51 10.81 14.40 -7.18
CA LYS A 51 9.76 14.06 -8.16
C LYS A 51 8.35 14.42 -7.69
N VAL A 52 8.06 14.13 -6.43
CA VAL A 52 6.72 14.33 -5.83
C VAL A 52 6.32 15.80 -5.71
N LEU A 53 7.28 16.73 -5.78
CA LEU A 53 7.00 18.16 -5.81
C LEU A 53 6.90 18.70 -7.25
N LEU A 54 7.17 17.91 -8.28
CA LEU A 54 6.99 18.36 -9.65
C LEU A 54 5.51 18.65 -9.94
N PRO A 55 5.20 19.73 -10.67
CA PRO A 55 3.83 20.11 -10.95
C PRO A 55 3.20 19.20 -12.02
N LEU A 56 2.03 18.64 -11.70
CA LEU A 56 1.12 18.03 -12.64
C LEU A 56 -0.12 18.92 -12.76
N VAL A 57 -0.34 19.51 -13.93
CA VAL A 57 -1.41 20.51 -14.14
C VAL A 57 -1.32 21.65 -13.11
N ASN A 58 -0.11 22.20 -12.94
CA ASN A 58 0.23 23.29 -12.01
C ASN A 58 0.06 22.99 -10.51
N VAL A 59 -0.20 21.74 -10.12
CA VAL A 59 -0.30 21.31 -8.72
C VAL A 59 0.78 20.25 -8.42
N PRO A 60 1.53 20.32 -7.31
CA PRO A 60 2.52 19.30 -6.96
C PRO A 60 1.92 17.90 -6.86
N MET A 61 2.60 16.89 -7.38
CA MET A 61 2.10 15.51 -7.43
C MET A 61 1.68 14.96 -6.06
N ILE A 62 2.41 15.29 -4.99
CA ILE A 62 2.11 14.84 -3.63
C ILE A 62 0.70 15.25 -3.15
N ASN A 63 0.19 16.40 -3.59
CA ASN A 63 -1.15 16.86 -3.20
C ASN A 63 -2.25 15.94 -3.73
N TYR A 64 -2.10 15.40 -4.94
CA TYR A 64 -3.08 14.46 -5.48
C TYR A 64 -3.14 13.18 -4.65
N THR A 65 -1.98 12.67 -4.23
CA THR A 65 -1.87 11.49 -3.39
C THR A 65 -2.48 11.75 -2.00
N LEU A 66 -2.13 12.88 -1.36
CA LEU A 66 -2.65 13.24 -0.04
C LEU A 66 -4.17 13.49 -0.06
N ALA A 67 -4.68 14.22 -1.07
CA ALA A 67 -6.11 14.44 -1.24
C ALA A 67 -6.87 13.12 -1.43
N TRP A 68 -6.30 12.18 -2.19
CA TRP A 68 -6.92 10.87 -2.36
C TRP A 68 -6.92 10.04 -1.06
N LEU A 69 -5.83 10.07 -0.28
CA LEU A 69 -5.76 9.38 1.01
C LEU A 69 -6.74 9.97 2.04
N GLU A 70 -6.84 11.31 2.10
CA GLU A 70 -7.78 12.01 2.96
C GLU A 70 -9.24 11.68 2.59
N ALA A 71 -9.59 11.77 1.30
CA ALA A 71 -10.90 11.37 0.80
C ALA A 71 -11.21 9.86 1.00
N ALA A 72 -10.18 9.03 1.07
CA ALA A 72 -10.30 7.60 1.34
C ALA A 72 -10.50 7.27 2.83
N GLY A 73 -10.42 8.26 3.73
CA GLY A 73 -10.59 8.08 5.17
C GLY A 73 -9.34 7.61 5.91
N VAL A 74 -8.15 7.80 5.32
CA VAL A 74 -6.88 7.65 6.05
C VAL A 74 -6.79 8.78 7.07
N ALA A 75 -6.34 8.50 8.29
CA ALA A 75 -6.26 9.48 9.37
C ALA A 75 -4.82 9.92 9.65
N GLU A 76 -3.83 9.05 9.42
CA GLU A 76 -2.41 9.39 9.58
C GLU A 76 -1.58 8.95 8.37
N VAL A 77 -0.73 9.84 7.86
CA VAL A 77 0.18 9.57 6.75
C VAL A 77 1.61 9.83 7.19
N PHE A 78 2.47 8.82 7.05
CA PHE A 78 3.91 8.92 7.25
C PHE A 78 4.59 9.10 5.89
N VAL A 79 5.06 10.32 5.63
CA VAL A 79 5.77 10.68 4.40
C VAL A 79 7.26 10.40 4.59
N PHE A 80 7.76 9.35 3.96
CA PHE A 80 9.18 9.03 3.97
C PHE A 80 9.92 9.82 2.88
N CYS A 81 10.95 10.58 3.26
CA CYS A 81 11.73 11.42 2.37
C CYS A 81 13.24 11.24 2.55
N CYS A 82 13.99 11.21 1.44
CA CYS A 82 15.44 11.06 1.41
C CYS A 82 16.06 12.15 0.53
N ALA A 83 15.94 12.06 -0.79
CA ALA A 83 16.45 13.07 -1.70
C ALA A 83 15.67 14.39 -1.56
N HIS A 84 16.41 15.48 -1.35
CA HIS A 84 15.83 16.83 -1.14
C HIS A 84 14.74 16.87 -0.07
N SER A 85 14.87 16.04 0.98
CA SER A 85 13.93 15.93 2.11
C SER A 85 13.50 17.28 2.67
N LYS A 86 14.43 18.22 2.86
CA LYS A 86 14.14 19.60 3.30
C LYS A 86 13.08 20.29 2.45
N GLN A 87 13.17 20.18 1.12
CA GLN A 87 12.16 20.80 0.24
C GLN A 87 10.76 20.17 0.43
N VAL A 88 10.70 18.86 0.70
CA VAL A 88 9.43 18.15 0.95
C VAL A 88 8.86 18.55 2.30
N ILE A 89 9.69 18.58 3.34
CA ILE A 89 9.32 18.99 4.70
C ILE A 89 8.82 20.44 4.69
N ASP A 90 9.63 21.37 4.15
CA ASP A 90 9.29 22.78 4.04
C ASP A 90 7.97 22.98 3.28
N TYR A 91 7.75 22.22 2.19
CA TYR A 91 6.51 22.28 1.43
C TYR A 91 5.31 21.82 2.26
N LEU A 92 5.43 20.70 2.97
CA LEU A 92 4.33 20.13 3.76
C LEU A 92 3.99 21.01 4.97
N GLU A 93 4.98 21.56 5.66
CA GLU A 93 4.78 22.47 6.79
C GLU A 93 4.09 23.78 6.38
N ASN A 94 4.35 24.27 5.17
CA ASN A 94 3.71 25.48 4.62
C ASN A 94 2.41 25.20 3.84
N SER A 95 1.98 23.95 3.76
CA SER A 95 0.77 23.55 3.01
C SER A 95 -0.47 23.47 3.90
N GLU A 96 -1.63 23.31 3.28
CA GLU A 96 -2.89 23.06 3.99
C GLU A 96 -2.89 21.74 4.77
N TRP A 97 -1.99 20.80 4.45
CA TRP A 97 -1.92 19.47 5.06
C TRP A 97 -1.42 19.49 6.51
N PHE A 98 -0.69 20.53 6.92
CA PHE A 98 -0.11 20.62 8.27
C PHE A 98 -1.18 20.82 9.36
N SER A 99 -2.30 21.47 9.04
CA SER A 99 -3.32 21.90 10.01
C SER A 99 -4.68 21.22 9.85
N GLN A 100 -4.74 20.06 9.18
CA GLN A 100 -5.99 19.32 9.00
C GLN A 100 -6.41 18.60 10.30
N PRO A 101 -7.68 18.75 10.76
CA PRO A 101 -8.11 18.25 12.06
C PRO A 101 -8.21 16.71 12.14
N ASN A 102 -8.53 16.05 11.02
CA ASN A 102 -8.77 14.60 10.96
C ASN A 102 -7.77 13.86 10.06
N PHE A 103 -6.71 14.54 9.61
CA PHE A 103 -5.74 14.01 8.66
C PHE A 103 -4.34 14.52 9.02
N THR A 104 -3.56 13.70 9.70
CA THR A 104 -2.23 14.10 10.18
C THR A 104 -1.16 13.63 9.22
N VAL A 105 -0.33 14.55 8.71
CA VAL A 105 0.83 14.22 7.89
C VAL A 105 2.10 14.39 8.72
N LYS A 106 2.86 13.30 8.91
CA LYS A 106 4.14 13.28 9.62
C LYS A 106 5.26 12.91 8.65
N THR A 107 6.38 13.60 8.70
CA THR A 107 7.53 13.32 7.84
C THR A 107 8.55 12.46 8.55
N ILE A 108 9.10 11.47 7.85
CA ILE A 108 10.24 10.66 8.28
C ILE A 108 11.38 10.95 7.31
N GLU A 109 12.48 11.48 7.83
CA GLU A 109 13.66 11.85 7.04
C GLU A 109 14.81 10.88 7.30
N SER A 110 15.48 10.45 6.23
CA SER A 110 16.79 9.80 6.35
C SER A 110 17.60 9.96 5.07
N HIS A 111 18.89 10.28 5.20
CA HIS A 111 19.78 10.55 4.07
C HIS A 111 20.60 9.33 3.60
N ASN A 112 20.62 8.25 4.39
CA ASN A 112 21.43 7.06 4.11
C ASN A 112 20.64 5.95 3.38
N ILE A 113 19.43 6.27 2.92
CA ILE A 113 18.48 5.31 2.38
C ILE A 113 18.51 5.35 0.86
N ILE A 114 18.75 4.19 0.24
CA ILE A 114 18.93 4.08 -1.22
C ILE A 114 17.80 3.28 -1.87
N SER A 115 16.92 2.67 -1.08
CA SER A 115 15.83 1.80 -1.58
C SER A 115 14.55 1.91 -0.76
N ALA A 116 13.45 1.43 -1.34
CA ALA A 116 12.17 1.33 -0.66
C ALA A 116 12.22 0.33 0.50
N GLY A 117 12.96 -0.78 0.36
CA GLY A 117 13.09 -1.77 1.44
C GLY A 117 13.78 -1.19 2.67
N ASP A 118 14.86 -0.41 2.47
CA ASP A 118 15.55 0.27 3.57
C ASP A 118 14.65 1.31 4.26
N ALA A 119 13.82 2.02 3.49
CA ALA A 119 12.84 2.95 4.05
C ALA A 119 11.82 2.21 4.96
N LEU A 120 11.31 1.07 4.51
CA LEU A 120 10.36 0.26 5.29
C LEU A 120 10.99 -0.30 6.57
N ARG A 121 12.27 -0.69 6.54
CA ARG A 121 13.01 -1.10 7.75
C ARG A 121 13.14 0.04 8.76
N LEU A 122 13.50 1.24 8.29
CA LEU A 122 13.59 2.40 9.19
C LEU A 122 12.22 2.74 9.81
N ILE A 123 11.14 2.66 9.03
CA ILE A 123 9.78 2.90 9.54
C ILE A 123 9.39 1.84 10.57
N TYR A 124 9.79 0.58 10.37
CA TYR A 124 9.61 -0.50 11.34
C TYR A 124 10.30 -0.20 12.67
N GLU A 125 11.56 0.25 12.62
CA GLU A 125 12.34 0.61 13.82
C GLU A 125 11.69 1.75 14.63
N GLN A 126 10.99 2.67 13.97
CA GLN A 126 10.27 3.76 14.65
C GLN A 126 8.96 3.32 15.31
N ASN A 127 8.47 2.12 15.00
CA ASN A 127 7.27 1.53 15.57
C ASN A 127 6.03 2.46 15.50
N VAL A 128 5.87 3.14 14.36
CA VAL A 128 4.77 4.11 14.14
C VAL A 128 3.52 3.50 13.52
N ILE A 129 3.64 2.29 12.95
CA ILE A 129 2.55 1.56 12.30
C ILE A 129 1.98 0.53 13.26
N HIS A 130 0.67 0.57 13.48
CA HIS A 130 0.00 -0.23 14.53
C HIS A 130 -1.03 -1.23 14.00
N GLY A 131 -1.37 -1.16 12.71
CA GLY A 131 -2.34 -2.03 12.07
C GLY A 131 -2.14 -2.07 10.56
N ASP A 132 -3.10 -2.64 9.84
CA ASP A 132 -3.07 -2.66 8.38
C ASP A 132 -2.99 -1.22 7.84
N PHE A 133 -2.09 -1.00 6.89
CA PHE A 133 -1.74 0.32 6.38
C PHE A 133 -1.70 0.33 4.86
N VAL A 134 -1.84 1.53 4.28
CA VAL A 134 -1.69 1.73 2.84
C VAL A 134 -0.25 2.10 2.53
N LEU A 135 0.41 1.37 1.64
CA LEU A 135 1.71 1.74 1.08
C LEU A 135 1.51 2.32 -0.32
N ILE A 136 1.99 3.54 -0.54
CA ILE A 136 1.79 4.27 -1.80
C ILE A 136 3.01 5.12 -2.18
N SER A 137 3.25 5.31 -3.47
CA SER A 137 4.23 6.29 -3.95
C SER A 137 3.63 7.69 -4.05
N GLY A 138 4.40 8.71 -3.68
CA GLY A 138 3.92 10.09 -3.61
C GLY A 138 3.53 10.75 -4.94
N ASP A 139 3.74 10.09 -6.07
CA ASP A 139 3.38 10.54 -7.41
C ASP A 139 2.12 9.86 -7.98
N THR A 140 1.37 9.16 -7.14
CA THR A 140 0.19 8.38 -7.55
C THR A 140 -1.06 9.26 -7.61
N VAL A 141 -1.75 9.25 -8.76
CA VAL A 141 -3.05 9.90 -8.90
C VAL A 141 -4.12 8.83 -9.05
N SER A 142 -5.09 8.82 -8.14
CA SER A 142 -6.18 7.84 -8.14
C SER A 142 -7.51 8.46 -7.75
N ASN A 143 -8.58 7.83 -8.21
CA ASN A 143 -9.97 8.12 -7.84
C ASN A 143 -10.73 6.84 -7.44
N MET A 144 -9.99 5.76 -7.17
CA MET A 144 -10.58 4.48 -6.78
C MET A 144 -11.13 4.56 -5.35
N LEU A 145 -12.15 3.75 -5.07
CA LEU A 145 -12.72 3.60 -3.74
C LEU A 145 -11.86 2.64 -2.92
N LEU A 146 -10.99 3.18 -2.06
CA LEU A 146 -10.08 2.40 -1.22
C LEU A 146 -10.83 1.51 -0.22
N THR A 147 -11.97 1.97 0.29
CA THR A 147 -12.77 1.28 1.32
C THR A 147 -13.13 -0.15 0.91
N GLN A 148 -13.47 -0.37 -0.36
CA GLN A 148 -13.79 -1.71 -0.86
C GLN A 148 -12.56 -2.63 -0.82
N ALA A 149 -11.40 -2.13 -1.24
CA ALA A 149 -10.17 -2.91 -1.24
C ALA A 149 -9.69 -3.25 0.18
N LEU A 150 -9.83 -2.30 1.12
CA LEU A 150 -9.55 -2.53 2.55
C LEU A 150 -10.46 -3.62 3.14
N GLN A 151 -11.75 -3.61 2.79
CA GLN A 151 -12.69 -4.63 3.24
C GLN A 151 -12.32 -6.02 2.68
N GLU A 152 -12.00 -6.10 1.38
CA GLU A 152 -11.54 -7.36 0.78
C GLU A 152 -10.24 -7.87 1.44
N HIS A 153 -9.29 -6.98 1.75
CA HIS A 153 -8.06 -7.33 2.45
C HIS A 153 -8.35 -7.92 3.83
N LYS A 154 -9.16 -7.23 4.65
CA LYS A 154 -9.54 -7.69 6.00
C LYS A 154 -10.26 -9.04 5.98
N GLU A 155 -11.14 -9.26 5.00
CA GLU A 155 -11.85 -10.52 4.84
C GLU A 155 -10.93 -11.68 4.46
N ARG A 156 -9.92 -11.44 3.62
CA ARG A 156 -8.89 -12.43 3.29
C ARG A 156 -8.03 -12.74 4.51
N LYS A 157 -7.53 -11.71 5.20
CA LYS A 157 -6.71 -11.85 6.41
C LYS A 157 -7.44 -12.63 7.51
N LYS A 158 -8.75 -12.44 7.66
CA LYS A 158 -9.57 -13.19 8.63
C LYS A 158 -9.68 -14.69 8.28
N LYS A 159 -9.63 -15.04 6.99
CA LYS A 159 -9.68 -16.43 6.53
C LYS A 159 -8.30 -17.08 6.55
N ASP A 160 -7.28 -16.30 6.25
CA ASP A 160 -5.89 -16.71 6.16
C ASP A 160 -4.99 -15.62 6.75
N ASN A 161 -4.38 -15.92 7.90
CA ASN A 161 -3.47 -15.00 8.58
C ASN A 161 -2.18 -14.74 7.76
N ASN A 162 -1.87 -15.58 6.76
CA ASN A 162 -0.71 -15.41 5.89
C ASN A 162 -0.97 -14.39 4.76
N ALA A 163 -2.19 -13.86 4.63
CA ALA A 163 -2.51 -12.83 3.65
C ALA A 163 -1.96 -11.45 4.05
N VAL A 164 -0.64 -11.26 3.90
CA VAL A 164 0.08 -10.07 4.38
C VAL A 164 -0.05 -8.82 3.49
N MET A 165 -0.36 -8.99 2.20
CA MET A 165 -0.41 -7.87 1.25
C MET A 165 -1.51 -8.04 0.21
N THR A 166 -2.16 -6.93 -0.16
CA THR A 166 -3.12 -6.85 -1.27
C THR A 166 -2.71 -5.74 -2.22
N MET A 167 -2.30 -6.14 -3.42
CA MET A 167 -1.86 -5.23 -4.48
C MET A 167 -3.05 -4.71 -5.28
N ILE A 168 -3.10 -3.40 -5.51
CA ILE A 168 -4.12 -2.80 -6.36
C ILE A 168 -3.65 -2.77 -7.81
N ILE A 169 -4.41 -3.46 -8.66
CA ILE A 169 -4.14 -3.56 -10.09
C ILE A 169 -5.30 -2.95 -10.88
N LYS A 170 -4.98 -2.07 -11.82
CA LYS A 170 -5.95 -1.51 -12.76
C LYS A 170 -5.99 -2.33 -14.05
N LYS A 171 -7.19 -2.62 -14.54
CA LYS A 171 -7.35 -3.15 -15.90
C LYS A 171 -7.04 -2.06 -16.92
N SER A 172 -6.07 -2.32 -17.79
CA SER A 172 -5.69 -1.39 -18.85
C SER A 172 -6.81 -1.32 -19.89
N LYS A 173 -7.11 -0.10 -20.36
CA LYS A 173 -8.02 0.11 -21.49
C LYS A 173 -7.19 0.09 -22.77
N PRO A 174 -7.62 -0.64 -23.82
CA PRO A 174 -6.95 -0.58 -25.10
C PRO A 174 -7.03 0.87 -25.63
N SER A 175 -5.87 1.42 -25.98
CA SER A 175 -5.75 2.74 -26.60
C SER A 175 -5.98 2.59 -28.10
N PRO A 176 -7.03 3.21 -28.67
CA PRO A 176 -7.26 3.18 -30.11
C PRO A 176 -6.16 3.90 -30.90
N ILE A 177 -5.45 4.85 -30.26
CA ILE A 177 -4.47 5.74 -30.90
C ILE A 177 -3.09 5.09 -30.97
N THR A 178 -2.66 4.45 -29.88
CA THR A 178 -1.35 3.77 -29.85
C THR A 178 -1.45 2.31 -30.27
N HIS A 179 -2.67 1.79 -30.51
CA HIS A 179 -2.97 0.36 -30.67
C HIS A 179 -2.41 -0.52 -29.53
N GLN A 180 -2.03 0.10 -28.41
CA GLN A 180 -1.49 -0.61 -27.26
C GLN A 180 -2.65 -0.98 -26.33
N SER A 181 -2.62 -2.19 -25.80
CA SER A 181 -3.50 -2.61 -24.70
C SER A 181 -3.18 -1.89 -23.39
N ARG A 182 -2.06 -1.14 -23.32
CA ARG A 182 -1.46 -0.55 -22.11
C ARG A 182 -0.93 0.85 -22.38
N LEU A 183 -0.74 1.65 -21.31
CA LEU A 183 -0.01 2.92 -21.35
C LEU A 183 1.37 2.70 -20.73
N GLY A 184 2.42 3.15 -21.41
CA GLY A 184 3.81 3.06 -20.93
C GLY A 184 4.63 1.94 -21.60
N THR A 185 5.85 1.75 -21.09
CA THR A 185 6.83 0.77 -21.62
C THR A 185 6.87 -0.54 -20.84
N ASP A 186 6.16 -0.63 -19.73
CA ASP A 186 6.27 -1.76 -18.81
C ASP A 186 5.42 -2.93 -19.32
N GLU A 187 6.05 -4.08 -19.54
CA GLU A 187 5.40 -5.34 -19.89
C GLU A 187 5.16 -6.14 -18.62
N LEU A 188 3.99 -5.92 -18.01
CA LEU A 188 3.56 -6.61 -16.82
C LEU A 188 2.81 -7.90 -17.18
N PHE A 189 3.36 -9.03 -16.76
CA PHE A 189 2.70 -10.32 -16.80
C PHE A 189 2.36 -10.79 -15.39
N MET A 190 1.13 -11.28 -15.23
CA MET A 190 0.69 -11.82 -13.94
C MET A 190 -0.14 -13.09 -14.14
N ALA A 191 0.02 -14.04 -13.22
CA ALA A 191 -0.89 -15.18 -13.08
C ALA A 191 -1.69 -14.97 -11.78
N ILE A 192 -3.01 -15.14 -11.85
CA ILE A 192 -3.91 -14.91 -10.72
C ILE A 192 -4.88 -16.09 -10.64
N ASP A 193 -5.16 -16.59 -9.43
CA ASP A 193 -6.28 -17.51 -9.21
C ASP A 193 -7.60 -16.73 -9.39
N PRO A 194 -8.48 -17.09 -10.34
CA PRO A 194 -9.70 -16.34 -10.62
C PRO A 194 -10.74 -16.37 -9.50
N ASN A 195 -10.69 -17.34 -8.59
CA ASN A 195 -11.63 -17.53 -7.50
C ASN A 195 -11.19 -16.76 -6.24
N THR A 196 -9.92 -16.91 -5.85
CA THR A 196 -9.38 -16.29 -4.63
C THR A 196 -8.82 -14.89 -4.88
N LYS A 197 -8.54 -14.55 -6.15
CA LYS A 197 -7.78 -13.37 -6.57
C LYS A 197 -6.35 -13.34 -6.03
N GLN A 198 -5.80 -14.49 -5.63
CA GLN A 198 -4.42 -14.61 -5.19
C GLN A 198 -3.48 -14.42 -6.37
N LEU A 199 -2.42 -13.64 -6.17
CA LEU A 199 -1.34 -13.50 -7.13
C LEU A 199 -0.46 -14.75 -7.06
N LEU A 200 -0.25 -15.40 -8.19
CA LEU A 200 0.53 -16.64 -8.32
C LEU A 200 1.85 -16.41 -9.06
N TYR A 201 1.91 -15.42 -9.93
CA TYR A 201 3.11 -15.06 -10.68
C TYR A 201 3.09 -13.58 -10.98
N TYR A 202 4.27 -12.94 -10.93
CA TYR A 202 4.45 -11.53 -11.24
C TYR A 202 5.79 -11.28 -11.95
N GLU A 203 5.74 -10.67 -13.14
CA GLU A 203 6.93 -10.27 -13.90
C GLU A 203 6.73 -8.89 -14.53
N ASP A 204 7.57 -7.92 -14.16
CA ASP A 204 7.57 -6.54 -14.65
C ASP A 204 8.73 -6.24 -15.62
N LYS A 205 9.61 -7.22 -15.86
CA LYS A 205 10.74 -7.13 -16.79
C LYS A 205 10.78 -8.34 -17.72
N ALA A 206 9.77 -8.48 -18.58
CA ALA A 206 9.95 -9.32 -19.75
C ALA A 206 11.14 -8.76 -20.57
N ASP A 207 12.20 -9.54 -20.70
CA ASP A 207 13.30 -9.23 -21.62
C ASP A 207 12.70 -9.20 -23.04
N HIS A 208 12.47 -7.99 -23.57
CA HIS A 208 11.83 -7.76 -24.86
C HIS A 208 12.51 -8.51 -26.01
N SER A 209 13.76 -8.95 -25.82
CA SER A 209 14.50 -9.72 -26.81
C SER A 209 14.02 -11.18 -26.95
N LYS A 210 13.37 -11.74 -25.92
CA LYS A 210 13.01 -13.18 -25.90
C LYS A 210 11.54 -13.45 -26.25
N GLY A 211 10.63 -12.52 -25.97
CA GLY A 211 9.20 -12.68 -26.28
C GLY A 211 8.53 -13.91 -25.63
N THR A 212 9.17 -14.50 -24.63
CA THR A 212 8.72 -15.71 -23.93
C THR A 212 8.63 -15.45 -22.43
N ILE A 213 7.69 -16.13 -21.78
CA ILE A 213 7.53 -16.15 -20.32
C ILE A 213 7.71 -17.59 -19.89
N CYS A 214 8.51 -17.79 -18.85
CA CYS A 214 8.69 -19.09 -18.24
C CYS A 214 7.82 -19.17 -16.99
N LEU A 215 6.84 -20.06 -17.01
CA LEU A 215 6.07 -20.44 -15.84
C LEU A 215 6.60 -21.78 -15.33
N ASP A 216 6.72 -21.90 -14.02
CA ASP A 216 7.05 -23.19 -13.41
C ASP A 216 5.91 -24.18 -13.64
N LYS A 217 6.25 -25.44 -13.89
CA LYS A 217 5.28 -26.53 -14.00
C LYS A 217 4.62 -26.81 -12.65
N MET A 218 5.30 -26.57 -11.53
CA MET A 218 4.74 -26.73 -10.18
C MET A 218 3.55 -25.79 -9.96
N LEU A 219 3.63 -24.55 -10.48
CA LEU A 219 2.53 -23.59 -10.43
C LEU A 219 1.23 -24.16 -11.01
N LEU A 220 1.32 -24.90 -12.13
CA LEU A 220 0.19 -25.56 -12.77
C LEU A 220 -0.30 -26.81 -12.04
N ALA A 221 0.57 -27.45 -11.25
CA ALA A 221 0.24 -28.65 -10.49
C ALA A 221 -0.48 -28.32 -9.18
N GLU A 222 -0.08 -27.22 -8.53
CA GLU A 222 -0.61 -26.80 -7.22
C GLU A 222 -1.90 -25.99 -7.34
N ASN A 223 -2.09 -25.27 -8.45
CA ASN A 223 -3.22 -24.37 -8.63
C ASN A 223 -4.22 -24.93 -9.65
N PRO A 224 -5.47 -25.25 -9.25
CA PRO A 224 -6.47 -25.86 -10.13
C PRO A 224 -6.99 -24.88 -11.21
N SER A 225 -6.87 -23.58 -10.98
CA SER A 225 -7.32 -22.54 -11.91
C SER A 225 -6.35 -21.37 -11.94
N ILE A 226 -5.89 -21.01 -13.14
CA ILE A 226 -4.96 -19.89 -13.34
C ILE A 226 -5.48 -19.01 -14.47
N SER A 227 -5.56 -17.70 -14.21
CA SER A 227 -5.83 -16.67 -15.21
C SER A 227 -4.56 -15.88 -15.49
N LEU A 228 -4.10 -15.92 -16.74
CA LEU A 228 -2.93 -15.16 -17.19
C LEU A 228 -3.34 -13.80 -17.72
N HIS A 229 -2.64 -12.77 -17.27
CA HIS A 229 -2.94 -11.38 -17.56
C HIS A 229 -1.73 -10.64 -18.11
N ASN A 230 -1.95 -9.94 -19.22
CA ASN A 230 -1.05 -8.93 -19.80
C ASN A 230 -1.83 -7.63 -20.12
N ASP A 231 -3.05 -7.52 -19.61
CA ASP A 231 -3.99 -6.40 -19.82
C ASP A 231 -4.14 -5.55 -18.55
N LYS A 232 -3.11 -5.57 -17.71
CA LYS A 232 -3.13 -5.01 -16.36
C LYS A 232 -2.01 -4.00 -16.17
N GLN A 233 -2.26 -3.06 -15.28
CA GLN A 233 -1.30 -2.03 -14.88
C GLN A 233 -1.20 -2.03 -13.35
N ASP A 234 0.03 -2.17 -12.86
CA ASP A 234 0.34 -1.97 -11.46
C ASP A 234 0.22 -0.49 -11.10
N CYS A 235 -0.54 -0.20 -10.05
CA CYS A 235 -0.79 1.15 -9.58
C CYS A 235 0.19 1.58 -8.48
N TYR A 236 1.03 0.66 -7.97
CA TYR A 236 1.90 0.91 -6.81
C TYR A 236 1.15 1.44 -5.59
N ILE A 237 -0.07 0.89 -5.41
CA ILE A 237 -0.90 1.07 -4.22
C ILE A 237 -1.07 -0.31 -3.62
N ASP A 238 -0.60 -0.48 -2.39
CA ASP A 238 -0.68 -1.75 -1.68
C ASP A 238 -1.34 -1.55 -0.33
N ILE A 239 -2.16 -2.51 0.06
CA ILE A 239 -2.68 -2.61 1.43
C ILE A 239 -1.84 -3.69 2.10
N CYS A 240 -1.10 -3.29 3.12
CA CYS A 240 -0.12 -4.12 3.79
C CYS A 240 -0.53 -4.34 5.24
N SER A 241 -0.28 -5.53 5.75
CA SER A 241 -0.31 -5.80 7.17
C SER A 241 1.04 -5.43 7.82
N PRO A 242 1.11 -5.19 9.14
CA PRO A 242 2.36 -4.87 9.83
C PRO A 242 3.49 -5.89 9.61
N GLU A 243 3.12 -7.16 9.39
CA GLU A 243 4.04 -8.27 9.11
C GLU A 243 4.92 -8.01 7.87
N VAL A 244 4.44 -7.23 6.90
CA VAL A 244 5.25 -6.80 5.73
C VAL A 244 6.52 -6.09 6.20
N LEU A 245 6.41 -5.20 7.18
CA LEU A 245 7.58 -4.46 7.70
C LEU A 245 8.58 -5.39 8.41
N SER A 246 8.08 -6.39 9.15
CA SER A 246 8.93 -7.42 9.76
C SER A 246 9.66 -8.24 8.69
N LEU A 247 8.95 -8.68 7.64
CA LEU A 247 9.54 -9.46 6.57
C LEU A 247 10.67 -8.73 5.84
N PHE A 248 10.56 -7.41 5.65
CA PHE A 248 11.66 -6.59 5.12
C PHE A 248 12.85 -6.52 6.08
N THR A 249 12.61 -6.53 7.38
CA THR A 249 13.67 -6.52 8.41
C THR A 249 14.39 -7.86 8.46
N ASP A 250 13.65 -8.96 8.41
CA ASP A 250 14.18 -10.32 8.42
C ASP A 250 14.97 -10.65 7.14
N ASN A 251 14.53 -10.11 5.99
CA ASN A 251 15.15 -10.32 4.68
C ASN A 251 15.83 -9.02 4.19
N PHE A 252 17.09 -8.81 4.60
CA PHE A 252 17.85 -7.57 4.33
C PHE A 252 18.14 -7.32 2.82
N ASP A 253 18.08 -8.37 2.00
CA ASP A 253 18.28 -8.35 0.55
C ASP A 253 17.05 -7.81 -0.22
N TYR A 254 15.90 -7.69 0.43
CA TYR A 254 14.71 -7.08 -0.16
C TYR A 254 14.84 -5.56 -0.24
N GLN A 255 15.20 -5.06 -1.42
CA GLN A 255 15.43 -3.63 -1.68
C GLN A 255 14.28 -3.02 -2.50
N HIS A 256 13.64 -3.83 -3.35
CA HIS A 256 12.54 -3.42 -4.21
C HIS A 256 11.26 -4.19 -3.89
N LEU A 257 10.13 -3.47 -3.76
CA LEU A 257 8.84 -4.05 -3.39
C LEU A 257 8.34 -5.12 -4.38
N ARG A 258 8.42 -4.86 -5.69
CA ARG A 258 7.98 -5.85 -6.69
C ARG A 258 9.03 -6.91 -6.99
N ARG A 259 10.26 -6.48 -7.24
CA ARG A 259 11.30 -7.38 -7.77
C ARG A 259 11.85 -8.35 -6.73
N HIS A 260 11.92 -7.93 -5.47
CA HIS A 260 12.51 -8.75 -4.42
C HIS A 260 11.42 -9.26 -3.50
N PHE A 261 10.58 -8.38 -2.93
CA PHE A 261 9.58 -8.81 -1.95
C PHE A 261 8.43 -9.63 -2.58
N VAL A 262 7.71 -9.12 -3.58
CA VAL A 262 6.63 -9.88 -4.24
C VAL A 262 7.18 -11.17 -4.86
N LYS A 263 8.29 -11.10 -5.60
CA LYS A 263 8.86 -12.32 -6.20
C LYS A 263 9.39 -13.31 -5.15
N GLY A 264 9.97 -12.83 -4.05
CA GLY A 264 10.43 -13.68 -2.95
C GLY A 264 9.27 -14.46 -2.34
N LEU A 265 8.18 -13.77 -1.98
CA LEU A 265 6.97 -14.42 -1.46
C LEU A 265 6.37 -15.46 -2.42
N LEU A 266 6.45 -15.22 -3.73
CA LEU A 266 5.93 -16.16 -4.74
C LEU A 266 6.85 -17.36 -5.01
N LEU A 267 8.09 -17.35 -4.52
CA LEU A 267 9.06 -18.44 -4.68
C LEU A 267 9.21 -19.29 -3.41
N ASP A 268 8.86 -18.72 -2.26
CA ASP A 268 8.98 -19.39 -0.95
C ASP A 268 7.72 -20.20 -0.56
N ASP A 269 6.60 -20.00 -1.26
CA ASP A 269 5.37 -20.81 -1.20
C ASP A 269 5.43 -22.00 -2.17
#